data_AF-A0A5B8UWP1-F1
#
_entry.id   AF-A0A5B8UWP1-F1
#
_cell.length_a   1.000
_cell.length_b   1.000
_cell.length_c   1.000
_cell.angle_alpha   90.00
_cell.angle_beta   90.00
_cell.angle_gamma   90.00
#
_symmetry.space_group_name_H-M   'P 1'
#
loop_
_entity.id
_entity.type
_entity.pdbx_description
1 polymer ?
#
loop_
_entity_poly.entity_id
_entity_poly.type
_entity_poly.pdbx_seq_one_letter_code
_entity_poly.pdbx_strand_id
1 'polypeptide(L)'
;MNVVILFLVVGFAVIYLIARYDKQNSNKVDVILRANKNVPPLFMLRSAELKVNAIKAALSNPAMELVDQQGAKEVRAQFDQLMDDYKNREITLAIYYTRLGALLIKVNELRGVSDGVEVS
;
A
#
# COMPACT_ATOMS: atom_id res chain seq x y z
N MET A 1 55.96 26.72 -5.03
CA MET A 1 55.49 25.65 -5.94
C MET A 1 54.95 24.42 -5.18
N ASN A 2 55.62 23.93 -4.14
CA ASN A 2 55.21 22.69 -3.43
C ASN A 2 53.85 22.78 -2.70
N VAL A 3 53.50 23.93 -2.11
CA VAL A 3 52.26 24.10 -1.33
C VAL A 3 51.01 24.04 -2.21
N VAL A 4 51.07 24.63 -3.42
CA VAL A 4 49.94 24.62 -4.37
C VAL A 4 49.68 23.21 -4.89
N ILE A 5 50.74 22.43 -5.14
CA ILE A 5 50.62 21.02 -5.58
C ILE A 5 50.01 20.17 -4.46
N LEU A 6 50.45 20.35 -3.21
CA LEU A 6 49.86 19.67 -2.05
C LEU A 6 48.36 19.99 -1.90
N PHE A 7 47.96 21.25 -2.05
CA PHE A 7 46.55 21.63 -1.98
C PHE A 7 45.71 20.96 -3.09
N LEU A 8 46.27 20.83 -4.28
CA LEU A 8 45.60 20.21 -5.43
C LEU A 8 45.43 18.69 -5.25
N VAL A 9 46.46 18.02 -4.72
CA VAL A 9 46.42 16.57 -4.39
C VAL A 9 45.42 16.30 -3.27
N VAL A 10 45.41 17.11 -2.21
CA VAL A 10 44.47 16.98 -1.09
C VAL A 10 43.03 17.25 -1.55
N GLY A 11 42.81 18.30 -2.34
CA GLY A 11 41.49 18.61 -2.90
C GLY A 11 40.94 17.47 -3.76
N PHE A 12 41.78 16.89 -4.62
CA PHE A 12 41.39 15.73 -5.43
C PHE A 12 41.08 14.51 -4.56
N ALA A 13 41.88 14.26 -3.52
CA ALA A 13 41.65 13.14 -2.60
C ALA A 13 40.32 13.26 -1.85
N VAL A 14 39.93 14.47 -1.42
CA VAL A 14 38.64 14.72 -0.75
C VAL A 14 37.47 14.46 -1.70
N ILE A 15 37.53 15.00 -2.93
CA ILE A 15 36.46 14.79 -3.93
C ILE A 15 36.33 13.29 -4.26
N TYR A 16 37.46 12.60 -4.43
CA TYR A 16 37.48 11.16 -4.67
C TYR A 16 36.87 10.37 -3.50
N LEU A 17 37.17 10.73 -2.25
CA LEU A 17 36.57 10.09 -1.08
C LEU A 17 35.06 10.32 -1.02
N ILE A 18 34.59 11.55 -1.27
CA ILE A 18 33.16 11.88 -1.28
C ILE A 18 32.43 11.06 -2.35
N ALA A 19 32.95 11.02 -3.58
CA ALA A 19 32.34 10.26 -4.67
C ALA A 19 32.32 8.75 -4.38
N ARG A 20 33.39 8.21 -3.78
CA ARG A 20 33.45 6.80 -3.39
C ARG A 20 32.49 6.48 -2.26
N TYR A 21 32.36 7.38 -1.28
CA TYR A 21 31.44 7.22 -0.16
C TYR A 21 29.99 7.28 -0.64
N ASP A 22 29.66 8.24 -1.50
CA ASP A 22 28.32 8.38 -2.08
C ASP A 22 27.92 7.11 -2.85
N LYS A 23 28.82 6.60 -3.69
CA LYS A 23 28.60 5.33 -4.41
C LYS A 23 28.42 4.12 -3.48
N GLN A 24 29.21 4.03 -2.40
CA GLN A 24 29.02 2.96 -1.41
C GLN A 24 27.72 3.11 -0.63
N ASN A 25 27.33 4.33 -0.28
CA ASN A 25 26.13 4.60 0.47
C ASN A 25 24.87 4.31 -0.36
N SER A 26 24.82 4.75 -1.62
CA SER A 26 23.74 4.39 -2.54
C SER A 26 23.62 2.88 -2.74
N ASN A 27 24.73 2.16 -2.86
CA ASN A 27 24.69 0.70 -2.99
C ASN A 27 24.17 0.02 -1.71
N LYS A 28 24.56 0.50 -0.52
CA LYS A 28 24.04 -0.01 0.75
C LYS A 28 22.55 0.27 0.89
N VAL A 29 22.10 1.46 0.51
CA VAL A 29 20.68 1.84 0.53
C VAL A 29 19.89 0.98 -0.47
N ASP A 30 20.37 0.80 -1.71
CA ASP A 30 19.72 -0.06 -2.70
C ASP A 30 19.68 -1.52 -2.23
N VAL A 31 20.75 -2.03 -1.58
CA VAL A 31 20.75 -3.38 -0.99
C VAL A 31 19.76 -3.48 0.17
N ILE A 32 19.65 -2.48 1.05
CA ILE A 32 18.67 -2.45 2.15
C ILE A 32 17.25 -2.37 1.60
N LEU A 33 17.00 -1.56 0.57
CA LEU A 33 15.71 -1.42 -0.11
C LEU A 33 15.32 -2.70 -0.86
N ARG A 34 16.29 -3.38 -1.52
CA ARG A 34 16.08 -4.68 -2.16
C ARG A 34 15.87 -5.80 -1.15
N ALA A 35 16.58 -5.78 -0.01
CA ALA A 35 16.38 -6.72 1.09
C ALA A 35 15.02 -6.51 1.78
N ASN A 36 14.56 -5.26 1.86
CA ASN A 36 13.22 -4.90 2.35
C ASN A 36 12.13 -4.96 1.27
N LYS A 37 12.42 -5.40 0.05
CA LYS A 37 11.39 -5.64 -0.99
C LYS A 37 10.34 -6.67 -0.56
N ASN A 38 10.67 -7.51 0.44
CA ASN A 38 9.77 -8.47 1.09
C ASN A 38 9.07 -7.93 2.35
N VAL A 39 9.38 -6.72 2.81
CA VAL A 39 8.63 -6.06 3.87
C VAL A 39 7.58 -5.20 3.16
N PRO A 40 6.29 -5.57 3.24
CA PRO A 40 5.24 -4.87 2.51
C PRO A 40 5.30 -3.39 2.91
N PRO A 41 5.40 -2.47 1.94
CA PRO A 41 5.71 -1.09 2.24
C PRO A 41 4.65 -0.53 3.17
N LEU A 42 5.00 0.29 4.15
CA LEU A 42 4.03 0.97 5.04
C LEU A 42 2.84 1.58 4.26
N PHE A 43 3.07 1.98 3.01
CA PHE A 43 2.06 2.43 2.06
C PHE A 43 0.99 1.39 1.72
N MET A 44 1.32 0.11 1.65
CA MET A 44 0.39 -0.98 1.40
C MET A 44 -0.50 -1.25 2.61
N LEU A 45 0.06 -1.15 3.82
CA LEU A 45 -0.71 -1.23 5.07
C LEU A 45 -1.66 -0.04 5.21
N ARG A 46 -1.16 1.19 5.02
CA ARG A 46 -1.96 2.42 4.96
C ARG A 46 -3.05 2.35 3.90
N SER A 47 -2.73 1.81 2.71
CA SER A 47 -3.69 1.66 1.63
C SER A 47 -4.73 0.59 1.95
N ALA A 48 -4.37 -0.49 2.64
CA ALA A 48 -5.30 -1.50 3.11
C ALA A 48 -6.27 -0.89 4.15
N GLU A 49 -5.78 -0.10 5.11
CA GLU A 49 -6.60 0.63 6.08
C GLU A 49 -7.59 1.59 5.40
N LEU A 50 -7.14 2.35 4.41
CA LEU A 50 -8.01 3.24 3.63
C LEU A 50 -9.11 2.47 2.90
N LYS A 51 -8.78 1.34 2.27
CA LYS A 51 -9.77 0.50 1.59
C LYS A 51 -10.74 -0.16 2.57
N VAL A 52 -10.27 -0.62 3.74
CA VAL A 52 -11.10 -1.14 4.85
C VAL A 52 -12.12 -0.09 5.28
N ASN A 53 -11.66 1.15 5.52
CA ASN A 53 -12.53 2.24 5.93
C ASN A 53 -13.54 2.61 4.84
N ALA A 54 -13.14 2.59 3.56
CA ALA A 54 -14.05 2.83 2.44
C ALA A 54 -15.14 1.75 2.32
N ILE A 55 -14.78 0.47 2.46
CA ILE A 55 -15.74 -0.65 2.45
C ILE A 55 -16.70 -0.50 3.64
N LYS A 56 -16.18 -0.26 4.84
CA LYS A 56 -17.01 -0.09 6.05
C LYS A 56 -17.97 1.10 5.94
N ALA A 57 -17.52 2.22 5.37
CA ALA A 57 -18.36 3.39 5.13
C ALA A 57 -19.47 3.12 4.11
N ALA A 58 -19.17 2.38 3.03
CA ALA A 58 -20.15 2.00 2.03
C ALA A 58 -21.20 1.02 2.59
N LEU A 59 -20.77 -0.01 3.35
CA LEU A 59 -21.68 -0.97 3.99
C LEU A 59 -22.49 -0.37 5.15
N SER A 60 -22.02 0.73 5.74
CA SER A 60 -22.73 1.48 6.78
C SER A 60 -23.82 2.40 6.21
N ASN A 61 -23.89 2.58 4.90
CA ASN A 61 -24.87 3.47 4.29
C ASN A 61 -26.24 2.76 4.25
N PRO A 62 -27.28 3.27 4.96
CA PRO A 62 -28.58 2.63 5.03
C PRO A 62 -29.27 2.52 3.66
N ALA A 63 -28.90 3.36 2.69
CA ALA A 63 -29.38 3.25 1.30
C ALA A 63 -29.00 1.91 0.64
N MET A 64 -27.85 1.33 1.03
CA MET A 64 -27.35 0.09 0.46
C MET A 64 -28.11 -1.15 0.95
N GLU A 65 -28.58 -1.11 2.20
CA GLU A 65 -29.49 -2.14 2.75
C GLU A 65 -30.92 -2.04 2.21
N LEU A 66 -31.30 -0.95 1.53
CA LEU A 66 -32.63 -0.81 0.94
C LEU A 66 -32.70 -1.37 -0.49
N VAL A 67 -31.58 -1.39 -1.22
CA VAL A 67 -31.52 -1.83 -2.63
C VAL A 67 -31.23 -3.32 -2.75
N ASP A 68 -30.29 -3.86 -1.97
CA ASP A 68 -29.97 -5.29 -2.00
C ASP A 68 -29.50 -5.80 -0.63
N GLN A 69 -30.46 -6.22 0.21
CA GLN A 69 -30.19 -6.76 1.54
C GLN A 69 -29.36 -8.04 1.53
N GLN A 70 -29.47 -8.85 0.47
CA GLN A 70 -28.76 -10.13 0.40
C GLN A 70 -27.32 -9.91 -0.07
N GLY A 71 -27.10 -9.12 -1.13
CA GLY A 71 -25.76 -8.76 -1.58
C GLY A 71 -24.98 -7.95 -0.56
N ALA A 72 -25.62 -6.99 0.12
CA ALA A 72 -24.96 -6.21 1.18
C ALA A 72 -24.53 -7.08 2.38
N LYS A 73 -25.37 -8.04 2.80
CA LYS A 73 -25.04 -8.99 3.87
C LYS A 73 -23.95 -9.98 3.46
N GLU A 74 -23.98 -10.46 2.22
CA GLU A 74 -22.98 -11.39 1.69
C GLU A 74 -21.59 -10.71 1.60
N VAL A 75 -21.54 -9.48 1.09
CA VAL A 75 -20.29 -8.72 1.01
C VAL A 75 -19.75 -8.38 2.40
N ARG A 76 -20.63 -8.14 3.38
CA ARG A 76 -20.25 -7.94 4.79
C ARG A 76 -19.64 -9.19 5.40
N ALA A 77 -20.26 -10.35 5.18
CA ALA A 77 -19.73 -11.63 5.64
C ALA A 77 -18.37 -11.95 4.99
N GLN A 78 -18.24 -11.71 3.68
CA GLN A 78 -16.96 -11.89 2.96
C GLN A 78 -15.87 -10.94 3.49
N PHE A 79 -16.24 -9.71 3.85
CA PHE A 79 -15.30 -8.74 4.43
C PHE A 79 -14.83 -9.14 5.83
N ASP A 80 -15.77 -9.53 6.70
CA ASP A 80 -15.48 -9.94 8.08
C ASP A 80 -14.63 -11.23 8.09
N GLN A 81 -14.94 -12.19 7.23
CA GLN A 81 -14.14 -13.39 7.04
C GLN A 81 -12.72 -13.05 6.56
N LEU A 82 -12.58 -12.18 5.57
CA LEU A 82 -11.27 -11.77 5.07
C LEU A 82 -10.42 -11.04 6.13
N MET A 83 -11.06 -10.28 7.02
CA MET A 83 -10.41 -9.62 8.14
C MET A 83 -9.93 -10.64 9.18
N ASP A 84 -10.74 -11.66 9.47
CA ASP A 84 -10.41 -12.70 10.44
C ASP A 84 -9.30 -13.62 9.91
N ASP A 85 -9.35 -14.04 8.64
CA ASP A 85 -8.30 -14.81 7.96
C ASP A 85 -6.94 -14.08 8.05
N TYR A 86 -6.95 -12.74 7.88
CA TYR A 86 -5.73 -11.94 8.00
C TYR A 86 -5.25 -11.82 9.44
N LYS A 87 -6.15 -11.63 10.40
CA LYS A 87 -5.84 -11.53 11.84
C LYS A 87 -5.25 -12.85 12.37
N ASN A 88 -5.79 -13.98 11.91
CA ASN A 88 -5.34 -15.33 12.27
C ASN A 88 -4.06 -15.76 11.52
N ARG A 89 -3.48 -14.87 10.69
CA ARG A 89 -2.30 -15.11 9.84
C ARG A 89 -2.48 -16.25 8.82
N GLU A 90 -3.72 -16.60 8.48
CA GLU A 90 -4.04 -17.62 7.48
C GLU A 90 -3.75 -17.11 6.06
N ILE A 91 -3.81 -15.79 5.85
CA ILE A 91 -3.47 -15.13 4.60
C ILE A 91 -2.36 -14.08 4.77
N THR A 92 -1.52 -13.95 3.75
CA THR A 92 -0.47 -12.92 3.70
C THR A 92 -1.06 -11.55 3.35
N LEU A 93 -0.38 -10.47 3.75
CA LEU A 93 -0.82 -9.10 3.46
C LEU A 93 -1.01 -8.83 1.95
N ALA A 94 -0.22 -9.48 1.09
CA ALA A 94 -0.37 -9.38 -0.35
C ALA A 94 -1.71 -9.98 -0.84
N ILE A 95 -2.09 -11.14 -0.33
CA ILE A 95 -3.37 -11.80 -0.65
C ILE A 95 -4.53 -10.99 -0.09
N TYR A 96 -4.40 -10.51 1.14
CA TYR A 96 -5.39 -9.63 1.78
C TYR A 96 -5.63 -8.36 0.96
N TYR A 97 -4.57 -7.66 0.52
CA TYR A 97 -4.68 -6.44 -0.28
C TYR A 97 -5.39 -6.64 -1.63
N THR A 98 -5.07 -7.74 -2.32
CA THR A 98 -5.70 -8.08 -3.60
C THR A 98 -7.18 -8.41 -3.42
N ARG A 99 -7.53 -9.22 -2.40
CA ARG A 99 -8.92 -9.56 -2.08
C ARG A 99 -9.73 -8.35 -1.64
N LEU A 100 -9.13 -7.43 -0.87
CA LEU A 100 -9.77 -6.17 -0.51
C LEU A 100 -10.05 -5.29 -1.73
N GLY A 101 -9.14 -5.28 -2.71
CA GLY A 101 -9.36 -4.59 -3.98
C GLY A 101 -10.56 -5.15 -4.74
N ALA A 102 -10.65 -6.47 -4.85
CA ALA A 102 -11.79 -7.13 -5.50
C ALA A 102 -13.12 -6.86 -4.76
N LEU A 103 -13.09 -6.85 -3.43
CA LEU A 103 -14.28 -6.59 -2.62
C LEU A 103 -14.73 -5.12 -2.73
N LEU A 104 -13.80 -4.18 -2.80
CA LEU A 104 -14.11 -2.77 -3.03
C LEU A 104 -14.83 -2.56 -4.38
N ILE A 105 -14.43 -3.29 -5.42
CA ILE A 105 -15.09 -3.25 -6.74
C ILE A 105 -16.52 -3.75 -6.62
N LYS A 106 -16.76 -4.91 -5.99
CA LYS A 106 -18.12 -5.43 -5.75
C LYS A 106 -19.01 -4.46 -4.97
N VAL A 107 -18.46 -3.83 -3.93
CA VAL A 107 -19.17 -2.80 -3.16
C VAL A 107 -19.52 -1.61 -4.04
N ASN A 108 -18.60 -1.17 -4.89
CA ASN A 108 -18.85 -0.05 -5.79
C ASN A 108 -19.85 -0.40 -6.90
N GLU A 109 -19.89 -1.64 -7.38
CA GLU A 109 -20.92 -2.13 -8.31
C GLU A 109 -22.30 -2.11 -7.65
N LEU A 110 -22.43 -2.64 -6.43
CA LEU A 110 -23.68 -2.58 -5.66
C LEU A 110 -24.10 -1.13 -5.37
N ARG A 111 -23.15 -0.21 -5.20
CA ARG A 111 -23.43 1.22 -5.02
C ARG A 111 -23.82 1.91 -6.32
N GLY A 112 -23.16 1.59 -7.42
CA GLY A 112 -23.49 2.13 -8.74
C GLY A 112 -24.84 1.65 -9.24
N VAL A 113 -25.26 0.43 -8.86
CA VAL A 113 -26.64 -0.05 -9.03
C VAL A 113 -27.62 0.79 -8.19
N SER A 114 -27.23 1.21 -6.97
CA SER A 114 -28.06 2.11 -6.14
C SER A 114 -28.21 3.52 -6.74
N ASP A 115 -27.19 4.08 -7.38
CA ASP A 115 -27.27 5.39 -8.06
C ASP A 115 -28.04 5.31 -9.40
N GLY A 116 -28.22 4.12 -9.97
CA GLY A 116 -28.98 3.86 -11.20
C GLY A 116 -30.46 3.52 -11.01
N VAL A 117 -30.93 3.44 -9.75
CA VAL A 117 -32.33 3.15 -9.38
C VAL A 117 -33.02 4.40 -8.81
N GLU A 118 -32.57 5.59 -9.22
CA GLU A 118 -33.44 6.77 -9.21
C GLU A 118 -33.93 7.05 -10.63
N VAL A 119 -35.27 7.12 -10.73
CA VAL A 119 -36.11 7.59 -11.85
C VAL A 119 -36.51 6.57 -12.92
N SER A 120 -37.59 5.84 -12.64
CA SER A 120 -38.73 5.68 -13.56
C SER A 120 -40.02 5.47 -12.79
#